data_AF-A0A851G886-F1
#
_entry.id   AF-A0A851G886-F1
#
_cell.length_a   1.000
_cell.length_b   1.000
_cell.length_c   1.000
_cell.angle_alpha   90.00
_cell.angle_beta   90.00
_cell.angle_gamma   90.00
#
_symmetry.space_group_name_H-M   'P 1'
#
loop_
_entity.id
_entity.type
_entity.pdbx_description
1 polymer ?
#
loop_
_entity_poly.entity_id
_entity_poly.type
_entity_poly.pdbx_seq_one_letter_code
_entity_poly.pdbx_strand_id
1 'polypeptide(L)'
;SSSIVSNRNRRQWLDAYAFAPRIRDLHDKRLFIHGKAELYPGLQSIISSTSLNLKEIETHWHEVLRLASSIKQGTVTASLMMKRLASYPKQNGLAKALREIGRIERSLFMLDWFRDPSLRRRVQAGLNKGEARNALARAVFMHRLGEIRDRGLENQSYRASGLTLMTAAISLWNTVYIERAIDSLRRKGIPINEQLITHLSPLGWEHINLSGDYVWRTNLKLGQGKYRALRSVNSSLYKKQA
;
A
#
# COMPACT_ATOMS: atom_id res chain seq x y z
N SER A 1 -32.95 9.47 -29.17
CA SER A 1 -31.97 8.57 -29.81
C SER A 1 -30.76 8.43 -28.93
N SER A 2 -30.61 7.22 -28.39
CA SER A 2 -29.63 6.82 -27.40
C SER A 2 -28.27 6.54 -28.04
N SER A 3 -27.24 6.37 -27.20
CA SER A 3 -26.01 5.58 -27.44
C SER A 3 -24.74 6.32 -27.91
N ILE A 4 -24.03 7.02 -27.02
CA ILE A 4 -22.54 6.92 -26.94
C ILE A 4 -22.14 6.89 -25.46
N VAL A 5 -22.59 5.84 -24.76
CA VAL A 5 -21.95 5.34 -23.55
C VAL A 5 -20.94 4.29 -24.02
N SER A 6 -19.72 4.69 -24.35
CA SER A 6 -18.65 3.75 -24.69
C SER A 6 -17.28 4.37 -24.51
N ASN A 7 -16.71 4.27 -23.31
CA ASN A 7 -15.26 4.01 -23.13
C ASN A 7 -14.83 3.72 -21.67
N ARG A 8 -15.68 3.07 -20.85
CA ARG A 8 -15.31 2.76 -19.46
C ARG A 8 -14.52 1.44 -19.26
N ASN A 9 -14.29 0.65 -20.32
CA ASN A 9 -13.79 -0.73 -20.20
C ASN A 9 -12.42 -1.02 -20.84
N ARG A 10 -11.62 -0.03 -21.23
CA ARG A 10 -10.35 -0.28 -21.95
C ARG A 10 -9.10 -0.46 -21.05
N ARG A 11 -9.27 -0.92 -19.80
CA ARG A 11 -8.16 -1.17 -18.84
C ARG A 11 -8.24 -2.54 -18.18
N GLN A 12 -8.47 -3.54 -19.01
CA GLN A 12 -8.30 -4.93 -18.64
C GLN A 12 -7.12 -5.47 -19.44
N TRP A 13 -5.89 -5.18 -19.00
CA TRP A 13 -4.71 -5.82 -19.58
C TRP A 13 -3.73 -6.21 -18.46
N LEU A 14 -3.72 -7.52 -18.20
CA LEU A 14 -2.73 -8.31 -17.44
C LEU A 14 -2.77 -8.15 -15.90
N ASP A 15 -3.57 -9.03 -15.30
CA ASP A 15 -3.70 -9.38 -13.88
C ASP A 15 -4.38 -8.35 -12.95
N ALA A 16 -5.25 -8.86 -12.08
CA ALA A 16 -6.36 -8.17 -11.42
C ALA A 16 -6.01 -7.10 -10.35
N TYR A 17 -4.81 -6.52 -10.39
CA TYR A 17 -4.35 -5.54 -9.41
C TYR A 17 -3.55 -4.42 -10.08
N ALA A 18 -4.21 -3.28 -10.31
CA ALA A 18 -3.51 -2.06 -10.72
C ALA A 18 -2.72 -1.51 -9.52
N PHE A 19 -1.39 -1.55 -9.61
CA PHE A 19 -0.51 -0.96 -8.61
C PHE A 19 -0.62 0.57 -8.65
N ALA A 20 -1.19 1.16 -7.60
CA ALA A 20 -1.42 2.60 -7.49
C ALA A 20 -0.65 3.16 -6.28
N PRO A 21 0.66 3.43 -6.40
CA PRO A 21 1.44 3.99 -5.31
C PRO A 21 1.08 5.47 -5.09
N ARG A 22 1.19 5.95 -3.84
CA ARG A 22 1.10 7.39 -3.60
C ARG A 22 2.26 8.07 -4.33
N ILE A 23 1.91 9.00 -5.20
CA ILE A 23 2.88 9.88 -5.84
C ILE A 23 3.32 10.93 -4.83
N ARG A 24 4.51 10.76 -4.25
CA ARG A 24 5.20 11.83 -3.50
C ARG A 24 5.69 12.89 -4.50
N ASP A 25 5.60 14.16 -4.12
CA ASP A 25 6.11 15.30 -4.91
C ASP A 25 5.55 15.33 -6.33
N LEU A 26 4.21 15.35 -6.44
CA LEU A 26 3.51 15.40 -7.72
C LEU A 26 3.87 16.64 -8.55
N HIS A 27 4.21 17.75 -7.89
CA HIS A 27 4.62 19.00 -8.52
C HIS A 27 5.95 18.89 -9.29
N ASP A 28 6.83 17.98 -8.87
CA ASP A 28 8.11 17.70 -9.52
C ASP A 28 7.99 16.73 -10.70
N LYS A 29 6.82 16.09 -10.85
CA LYS A 29 6.61 15.09 -11.89
C LYS A 29 6.02 15.72 -13.13
N ARG A 30 6.61 15.37 -14.26
CA ARG A 30 6.21 15.84 -15.58
C ARG A 30 5.49 14.75 -16.37
N LEU A 31 4.52 15.15 -17.17
CA LEU A 31 3.81 14.34 -18.16
C LEU A 31 4.69 14.17 -19.40
N PHE A 32 4.74 12.97 -19.93
CA PHE A 32 5.42 12.67 -21.18
C PHE A 32 4.38 12.56 -22.29
N ILE A 33 4.56 13.33 -23.36
CA ILE A 33 3.66 13.33 -24.51
C ILE A 33 4.41 12.93 -25.77
N HIS A 34 3.64 12.46 -26.74
CA HIS A 34 4.08 12.38 -28.12
C HIS A 34 3.56 13.65 -28.85
N GLY A 35 4.46 14.43 -29.43
CA GLY A 35 4.12 15.71 -30.09
C GLY A 35 4.51 16.95 -29.27
N LYS A 36 4.04 18.13 -29.72
CA LYS A 36 4.42 19.43 -29.15
C LYS A 36 3.56 19.80 -27.93
N ALA A 37 4.19 20.38 -26.91
CA ALA A 37 3.51 20.87 -25.71
C ALA A 37 2.51 22.01 -26.00
N GLU A 38 2.72 22.73 -27.11
CA GLU A 38 1.84 23.79 -27.62
C GLU A 38 0.39 23.33 -27.81
N LEU A 39 0.17 22.04 -28.10
CA LEU A 39 -1.16 21.45 -28.28
C LEU A 39 -1.99 21.39 -26.97
N TYR A 40 -1.34 21.59 -25.82
CA TYR A 40 -1.96 21.44 -24.49
C TYR A 40 -1.67 22.65 -23.60
N PRO A 41 -2.21 23.85 -23.92
CA PRO A 41 -1.89 25.10 -23.21
C PRO A 41 -2.09 25.02 -21.70
N GLY A 42 -3.15 24.36 -21.23
CA GLY A 42 -3.43 24.20 -19.79
C GLY A 42 -2.52 23.22 -19.04
N LEU A 43 -1.70 22.43 -19.74
CA LEU A 43 -0.81 21.42 -19.15
C LEU A 43 0.67 21.70 -19.44
N GLN A 44 1.02 22.79 -20.13
CA GLN A 44 2.40 23.11 -20.50
C GLN A 44 3.36 23.12 -19.31
N SER A 45 2.94 23.67 -18.17
CA SER A 45 3.75 23.75 -16.95
C SER A 45 4.08 22.37 -16.34
N ILE A 46 3.31 21.34 -16.66
CA ILE A 46 3.51 19.98 -16.16
C ILE A 46 3.99 19.01 -17.25
N ILE A 47 4.16 19.45 -18.50
CA ILE A 47 4.71 18.61 -19.58
C ILE A 47 6.24 18.61 -19.51
N SER A 48 6.83 17.44 -19.75
CA SER A 48 8.29 17.26 -19.80
C SER A 48 8.84 17.85 -21.09
N SER A 49 10.06 18.40 -21.03
CA SER A 49 10.81 18.80 -22.22
C SER A 49 11.25 17.60 -23.06
N THR A 50 11.32 16.40 -22.47
CA THR A 50 11.63 15.16 -23.18
C THR A 50 10.35 14.55 -23.78
N SER A 51 10.30 14.44 -25.11
CA SER A 51 9.23 13.76 -25.85
C SER A 51 9.34 12.24 -25.74
N LEU A 52 8.21 11.54 -25.81
CA LEU A 52 8.17 10.08 -25.94
C LEU A 52 8.73 9.63 -27.28
N ASN A 53 9.69 8.71 -27.24
CA ASN A 53 10.23 8.07 -28.44
C ASN A 53 9.55 6.72 -28.70
N LEU A 54 8.47 6.74 -29.49
CA LEU A 54 7.72 5.52 -29.83
C LEU A 54 8.54 4.56 -30.72
N LYS A 55 9.45 5.08 -31.55
CA LYS A 55 10.30 4.25 -32.41
C LYS A 55 11.18 3.31 -31.61
N GLU A 56 11.63 3.72 -30.42
CA GLU A 56 12.44 2.88 -29.53
C GLU A 56 11.63 1.68 -29.00
N ILE A 57 10.34 1.89 -28.73
CA ILE A 57 9.42 0.83 -28.30
C ILE A 57 9.20 -0.13 -29.46
N GLU A 58 8.90 0.38 -30.66
CA GLU A 58 8.67 -0.43 -31.87
C GLU A 58 9.90 -1.28 -32.21
N THR A 59 11.09 -0.67 -32.18
CA THR A 59 12.37 -1.32 -32.50
C THR A 59 12.67 -2.53 -31.60
N HIS A 60 12.35 -2.42 -30.30
CA HIS A 60 12.63 -3.48 -29.32
C HIS A 60 11.36 -4.22 -28.84
N TRP A 61 10.24 -4.09 -29.56
CA TRP A 61 8.94 -4.62 -29.15
C TRP A 61 8.96 -6.13 -28.93
N HIS A 62 9.63 -6.87 -29.82
CA HIS A 62 9.76 -8.32 -29.70
C HIS A 62 10.50 -8.74 -28.42
N GLU A 63 11.50 -7.98 -27.97
CA GLU A 63 12.21 -8.27 -26.72
C GLU A 63 11.34 -8.02 -25.49
N VAL A 64 10.53 -6.96 -25.53
CA VAL A 64 9.54 -6.65 -24.48
C VAL A 64 8.50 -7.78 -24.38
N LEU A 65 7.96 -8.24 -25.51
CA LEU A 65 7.02 -9.36 -25.55
C LEU A 65 7.64 -10.66 -25.04
N ARG A 66 8.89 -10.94 -25.41
CA ARG A 66 9.62 -12.11 -24.93
C ARG A 66 9.81 -12.04 -23.41
N LEU A 67 10.22 -10.88 -22.88
CA LEU A 67 10.36 -10.65 -21.44
C LEU A 67 9.03 -10.90 -20.71
N ALA A 68 7.94 -10.29 -21.19
CA ALA A 68 6.62 -10.45 -20.59
C ALA A 68 6.16 -11.93 -20.61
N SER A 69 6.41 -12.64 -21.71
CA SER A 69 6.08 -14.05 -21.85
C SER A 69 6.91 -14.92 -20.89
N SER A 70 8.21 -14.69 -20.77
CA SER A 70 9.08 -15.42 -19.84
C SER A 70 8.70 -15.21 -18.37
N ILE A 71 8.24 -14.01 -18.01
CA ILE A 71 7.72 -13.73 -16.66
C ILE A 71 6.39 -14.46 -16.46
N LYS A 72 5.45 -14.37 -17.42
CA LYS A 72 4.14 -15.01 -17.34
C LYS A 72 4.23 -16.54 -17.27
N GLN A 73 5.20 -17.13 -17.96
CA GLN A 73 5.48 -18.57 -17.94
C GLN A 73 6.28 -19.02 -16.71
N GLY A 74 6.71 -18.09 -15.84
CA GLY A 74 7.50 -18.40 -14.65
C GLY A 74 8.95 -18.83 -14.95
N THR A 75 9.40 -18.72 -16.21
CA THR A 75 10.77 -19.07 -16.62
C THR A 75 11.80 -18.15 -15.97
N VAL A 76 11.45 -16.89 -15.75
CA VAL A 76 12.31 -15.91 -15.07
C VAL A 76 11.49 -15.01 -14.14
N THR A 77 12.04 -14.70 -12.97
CA THR A 77 11.42 -13.75 -12.05
C THR A 77 11.62 -12.29 -12.49
N ALA A 78 10.61 -11.45 -12.28
CA ALA A 78 10.70 -10.02 -12.58
C ALA A 78 11.85 -9.33 -11.82
N SER A 79 12.13 -9.76 -10.58
CA SER A 79 13.23 -9.24 -9.76
C SER A 79 14.61 -9.52 -10.38
N LEU A 80 14.83 -10.72 -10.90
CA LEU A 80 16.08 -11.08 -11.57
C LEU A 80 16.29 -10.26 -12.86
N MET A 81 15.21 -10.08 -13.63
CA MET A 81 15.24 -9.27 -14.85
C MET A 81 15.54 -7.80 -14.55
N MET A 82 14.92 -7.22 -13.52
CA MET A 82 15.21 -5.85 -13.10
C MET A 82 16.66 -5.68 -12.66
N LYS A 83 17.21 -6.65 -11.92
CA LYS A 83 18.63 -6.64 -11.53
C LYS A 83 19.55 -6.63 -12.76
N ARG A 84 19.24 -7.45 -13.77
CA ARG A 84 20.01 -7.52 -15.02
C ARG A 84 19.91 -6.24 -15.85
N LEU A 85 18.72 -5.65 -15.96
CA LEU A 85 18.49 -4.40 -16.67
C LEU A 85 19.19 -3.22 -15.99
N ALA A 86 19.23 -3.21 -14.66
CA ALA A 86 19.91 -2.19 -13.87
C ALA A 86 21.44 -2.23 -14.00
N SER A 87 22.04 -3.38 -14.32
CA SER A 87 23.49 -3.50 -14.50
C SER A 87 24.01 -2.79 -15.76
N TYR A 88 23.22 -2.70 -16.84
CA TYR A 88 23.63 -2.08 -18.11
C TYR A 88 22.53 -1.20 -18.75
N PRO A 89 22.12 -0.09 -18.09
CA PRO A 89 20.91 0.64 -18.46
C PRO A 89 21.02 1.52 -19.72
N LYS A 90 22.24 1.81 -20.19
CA LYS A 90 22.50 2.63 -21.40
C LYS A 90 22.75 1.80 -22.67
N GLN A 91 23.22 0.56 -22.51
CA GLN A 91 23.62 -0.32 -23.61
C GLN A 91 22.52 -1.31 -24.01
N ASN A 92 21.42 -1.37 -23.25
CA ASN A 92 20.35 -2.35 -23.47
C ASN A 92 19.12 -1.71 -24.13
N GLY A 93 18.81 -2.12 -25.37
CA GLY A 93 17.62 -1.69 -26.11
C GLY A 93 16.31 -2.01 -25.40
N LEU A 94 16.20 -3.19 -24.78
CA LEU A 94 15.07 -3.54 -23.92
C LEU A 94 14.89 -2.56 -22.75
N ALA A 95 15.97 -2.13 -22.11
CA ALA A 95 15.90 -1.15 -21.02
C ALA A 95 15.43 0.23 -21.51
N LYS A 96 15.77 0.62 -22.74
CA LYS A 96 15.29 1.85 -23.36
C LYS A 96 13.81 1.77 -23.69
N ALA A 97 13.36 0.69 -24.33
CA ALA A 97 11.93 0.48 -24.62
C ALA A 97 11.08 0.42 -23.34
N LEU A 98 11.52 -0.32 -22.32
CA LEU A 98 10.83 -0.36 -21.01
C LEU A 98 10.80 1.01 -20.33
N ARG A 99 11.82 1.85 -20.52
CA ARG A 99 11.84 3.21 -19.99
C ARG A 99 10.79 4.10 -20.66
N GLU A 100 10.62 4.01 -21.98
CA GLU A 100 9.58 4.75 -22.70
C GLU A 100 8.18 4.26 -22.32
N ILE A 101 7.98 2.93 -22.23
CA ILE A 101 6.72 2.34 -21.73
C ILE A 101 6.42 2.85 -20.31
N GLY A 102 7.41 2.85 -19.42
CA GLY A 102 7.26 3.36 -18.05
C GLY A 102 6.92 4.86 -17.99
N ARG A 103 7.35 5.67 -18.97
CA ARG A 103 6.95 7.09 -19.09
C ARG A 103 5.49 7.23 -19.51
N ILE A 104 5.01 6.38 -20.41
CA ILE A 104 3.60 6.32 -20.81
C ILE A 104 2.72 5.95 -19.62
N GLU A 105 3.03 4.83 -18.96
CA GLU A 105 2.27 4.35 -17.79
C GLU A 105 2.23 5.39 -16.67
N ARG A 106 3.36 6.03 -16.39
CA ARG A 106 3.41 7.12 -15.40
C ARG A 106 2.51 8.29 -15.78
N SER A 107 2.52 8.70 -17.05
CA SER A 107 1.72 9.84 -17.53
C SER A 107 0.23 9.52 -17.47
N LEU A 108 -0.17 8.32 -17.90
CA LEU A 108 -1.55 7.85 -17.78
C LEU A 108 -2.00 7.80 -16.32
N PHE A 109 -1.18 7.24 -15.43
CA PHE A 109 -1.48 7.19 -14.00
C PHE A 109 -1.61 8.58 -13.38
N MET A 110 -0.76 9.54 -13.77
CA MET A 110 -0.88 10.93 -13.32
C MET A 110 -2.17 11.59 -13.80
N LEU A 111 -2.58 11.34 -15.05
CA LEU A 111 -3.86 11.86 -15.57
C LEU A 111 -5.06 11.28 -14.80
N ASP A 112 -5.04 9.99 -14.48
CA ASP A 112 -6.07 9.41 -13.61
C ASP A 112 -6.02 9.98 -12.20
N TRP A 113 -4.82 10.18 -11.67
CA TRP A 113 -4.62 10.79 -10.37
C TRP A 113 -5.22 12.18 -10.30
N PHE A 114 -5.12 12.99 -11.36
CA PHE A 114 -5.77 14.31 -11.42
C PHE A 114 -7.29 14.19 -11.52
N ARG A 115 -7.79 13.25 -12.33
CA ARG A 115 -9.21 13.14 -12.66
C ARG A 115 -10.06 12.43 -11.60
N ASP A 116 -9.55 11.42 -10.91
CA ASP A 116 -10.34 10.55 -10.02
C ASP A 116 -10.03 10.78 -8.52
N PRO A 117 -10.90 11.49 -7.77
CA PRO A 117 -10.78 11.62 -6.33
C PRO A 117 -10.86 10.29 -5.57
N SER A 118 -11.60 9.32 -6.09
CA SER A 118 -11.77 8.01 -5.45
C SER A 118 -10.48 7.20 -5.51
N LEU A 119 -9.75 7.26 -6.63
CA LEU A 119 -8.40 6.71 -6.73
C LEU A 119 -7.48 7.30 -5.66
N ARG A 120 -7.44 8.63 -5.52
CA ARG A 120 -6.61 9.30 -4.52
C ARG A 120 -6.94 8.84 -3.10
N ARG A 121 -8.23 8.74 -2.74
CA ARG A 121 -8.68 8.24 -1.43
C ARG A 121 -8.23 6.80 -1.20
N ARG A 122 -8.40 5.90 -2.17
CA ARG A 122 -7.98 4.49 -2.04
C ARG A 122 -6.47 4.38 -1.83
N VAL A 123 -5.68 5.12 -2.60
CA VAL A 123 -4.22 5.12 -2.47
C VAL A 123 -3.78 5.67 -1.12
N GLN A 124 -4.38 6.76 -0.65
CA GLN A 124 -4.09 7.31 0.67
C GLN A 124 -4.47 6.33 1.79
N ALA A 125 -5.62 5.66 1.69
CA ALA A 125 -6.01 4.63 2.65
C ALA A 125 -5.01 3.46 2.68
N GLY A 126 -4.51 3.03 1.52
CA GLY A 126 -3.45 2.03 1.42
C GLY A 126 -2.15 2.48 2.09
N LEU A 127 -1.74 3.74 1.86
CA LEU A 127 -0.57 4.32 2.53
C LEU A 127 -0.75 4.36 4.04
N ASN A 128 -1.88 4.88 4.52
CA ASN A 128 -2.16 4.98 5.96
C ASN A 128 -2.10 3.62 6.64
N LYS A 129 -2.59 2.55 5.99
CA LYS A 129 -2.46 1.17 6.48
C LYS A 129 -0.99 0.74 6.59
N GLY A 130 -0.19 1.03 5.58
CA GLY A 130 1.24 0.74 5.58
C GLY A 130 2.00 1.51 6.66
N GLU A 131 1.72 2.80 6.82
CA GLU A 131 2.31 3.65 7.86
C GLU A 131 1.91 3.18 9.26
N ALA A 132 0.65 2.83 9.49
CA ALA A 132 0.18 2.27 10.76
C ALA A 132 0.85 0.93 11.09
N ARG A 133 0.97 0.03 10.11
CA ARG A 133 1.69 -1.23 10.28
C ARG A 133 3.17 -0.98 10.62
N ASN A 134 3.82 -0.06 9.92
CA ASN A 134 5.21 0.28 10.17
C ASN A 134 5.40 0.96 11.53
N ALA A 135 4.45 1.79 11.98
CA ALA A 135 4.46 2.38 13.31
C ALA A 135 4.33 1.31 14.40
N LEU A 136 3.40 0.38 14.24
CA LEU A 136 3.25 -0.77 15.14
C LEU A 136 4.52 -1.62 15.17
N ALA A 137 5.08 -1.95 14.00
CA ALA A 137 6.30 -2.73 13.91
C ALA A 137 7.48 -2.03 14.62
N ARG A 138 7.62 -0.71 14.50
CA ARG A 138 8.62 0.07 15.24
C ARG A 138 8.39 0.05 16.76
N ALA A 139 7.15 0.14 17.20
CA ALA A 139 6.80 0.09 18.62
C ALA A 139 7.11 -1.28 19.23
N VAL A 140 6.81 -2.37 18.50
CA VAL A 140 7.18 -3.73 18.91
C VAL A 140 8.70 -3.92 18.91
N PHE A 141 9.40 -3.33 17.95
CA PHE A 141 10.85 -3.40 17.82
C PHE A 141 11.58 -2.28 18.58
N MET A 142 11.14 -1.97 19.80
CA MET A 142 11.68 -0.84 20.59
C MET A 142 13.17 -1.01 20.97
N HIS A 143 13.61 -2.24 21.27
CA HIS A 143 15.00 -2.49 21.62
C HIS A 143 15.87 -2.54 20.36
N ARG A 144 16.49 -1.39 20.02
CA ARG A 144 17.42 -1.07 18.90
C ARG A 144 16.86 -0.20 17.77
N LEU A 145 15.86 0.67 18.02
CA LEU A 145 15.47 1.74 17.09
C LEU A 145 15.04 1.27 15.67
N GLY A 146 14.63 0.02 15.49
CA GLY A 146 14.28 -0.50 14.15
C GLY A 146 15.45 -1.07 13.33
N GLU A 147 16.69 -1.08 13.83
CA GLU A 147 17.85 -1.57 13.06
C GLU A 147 18.15 -3.07 13.32
N ILE A 148 18.04 -3.87 12.26
CA ILE A 148 18.46 -5.28 12.25
C ILE A 148 19.98 -5.34 11.99
N ARG A 149 20.81 -5.19 13.03
CA ARG A 149 22.28 -5.32 12.95
C ARG A 149 22.80 -6.75 13.19
N ASP A 150 22.14 -7.77 12.65
CA ASP A 150 22.70 -9.13 12.71
C ASP A 150 23.55 -9.40 11.49
N ARG A 151 24.72 -9.99 11.71
CA ARG A 151 25.72 -10.26 10.66
C ARG A 151 25.29 -11.37 9.68
N GLY A 152 24.34 -12.24 10.05
CA GLY A 152 23.88 -13.36 9.24
C GLY A 152 22.46 -13.15 8.67
N LEU A 153 22.29 -13.42 7.37
CA LEU A 153 21.01 -13.38 6.64
C LEU A 153 19.89 -14.17 7.35
N GLU A 154 20.23 -15.32 7.93
CA GLU A 154 19.28 -16.19 8.63
C GLU A 154 18.71 -15.51 9.89
N ASN A 155 19.56 -14.89 10.70
CA ASN A 155 19.12 -14.16 11.90
C ASN A 155 18.27 -12.94 11.55
N GLN A 156 18.56 -12.26 10.43
CA GLN A 156 17.70 -11.19 9.92
C GLN A 156 16.31 -11.72 9.53
N SER A 157 16.27 -12.88 8.87
CA SER A 157 15.03 -13.56 8.48
C SER A 157 14.18 -13.97 9.69
N TYR A 158 14.79 -14.60 10.70
CA TYR A 158 14.06 -14.97 11.93
C TYR A 158 13.48 -13.75 12.65
N ARG A 159 14.25 -12.65 12.75
CA ARG A 159 13.73 -11.42 13.36
C ARG A 159 12.61 -10.76 12.55
N ALA A 160 12.74 -10.70 11.23
CA ALA A 160 11.69 -10.16 10.37
C ALA A 160 10.40 -11.00 10.46
N SER A 161 10.54 -12.32 10.52
CA SER A 161 9.44 -13.27 10.69
C SER A 161 8.78 -13.13 12.06
N GLY A 162 9.57 -13.05 13.14
CA GLY A 162 9.06 -12.84 14.50
C GLY A 162 8.33 -11.50 14.66
N LEU A 163 8.87 -10.43 14.09
CA LEU A 163 8.22 -9.12 14.09
C LEU A 163 6.89 -9.15 13.33
N THR A 164 6.87 -9.83 12.18
CA THR A 164 5.65 -10.02 11.39
C THR A 164 4.60 -10.81 12.17
N LEU A 165 5.01 -11.88 12.85
CA LEU A 165 4.14 -12.70 13.69
C LEU A 165 3.55 -11.89 14.85
N MET A 166 4.38 -11.14 15.58
CA MET A 166 3.91 -10.31 16.70
C MET A 166 2.95 -9.21 16.24
N THR A 167 3.27 -8.54 15.14
CA THR A 167 2.40 -7.51 14.53
C THR A 167 1.05 -8.10 14.14
N ALA A 168 1.05 -9.31 13.55
CA ALA A 168 -0.18 -10.02 13.18
C ALA A 168 -0.99 -10.45 14.41
N ALA A 169 -0.32 -10.94 15.46
CA ALA A 169 -0.97 -11.33 16.72
C ALA A 169 -1.65 -10.14 17.41
N ILE A 170 -0.98 -8.99 17.48
CA ILE A 170 -1.57 -7.74 17.99
C ILE A 170 -2.77 -7.32 17.15
N SER A 171 -2.63 -7.33 15.82
CA SER A 171 -3.73 -6.97 14.91
C SER A 171 -4.93 -7.90 15.10
N LEU A 172 -4.71 -9.21 15.25
CA LEU A 172 -5.77 -10.18 15.49
C LEU A 172 -6.47 -9.94 16.82
N TRP A 173 -5.69 -9.73 17.89
CA TRP A 173 -6.22 -9.40 19.21
C TRP A 173 -7.09 -8.14 19.15
N ASN A 174 -6.60 -7.08 18.50
CA ASN A 174 -7.34 -5.84 18.37
C ASN A 174 -8.63 -6.02 17.58
N THR A 175 -8.63 -6.74 16.45
CA THR A 175 -9.85 -7.01 15.68
C THR A 175 -10.93 -7.64 16.55
N VAL A 176 -10.57 -8.70 17.30
CA VAL A 176 -11.50 -9.42 18.19
C VAL A 176 -12.02 -8.53 19.31
N TYR A 177 -11.16 -7.72 19.94
CA TYR A 177 -11.58 -6.88 21.07
C TYR A 177 -12.32 -5.61 20.64
N ILE A 178 -12.05 -5.07 19.46
CA ILE A 178 -12.82 -3.97 18.87
C ILE A 178 -14.25 -4.43 18.61
N GLU A 179 -14.45 -5.60 18.00
CA GLU A 179 -15.79 -6.17 17.79
C GLU A 179 -16.56 -6.33 19.11
N ARG A 180 -15.92 -6.91 20.12
CA ARG A 180 -16.52 -7.07 21.46
C ARG A 180 -16.83 -5.73 22.13
N ALA A 181 -15.98 -4.72 21.93
CA ALA A 181 -16.22 -3.38 22.47
C ALA A 181 -17.44 -2.73 21.80
N ILE A 182 -17.56 -2.84 20.47
CA ILE A 182 -18.74 -2.37 19.72
C ILE A 182 -20.00 -3.07 20.20
N ASP A 183 -19.99 -4.40 20.35
CA ASP A 183 -21.14 -5.15 20.86
C ASP A 183 -21.52 -4.74 22.28
N SER A 184 -20.54 -4.49 23.15
CA SER A 184 -20.79 -4.00 24.50
C SER A 184 -21.43 -2.61 24.50
N LEU A 185 -21.00 -1.72 23.60
CA LEU A 185 -21.57 -0.38 23.44
C LEU A 185 -23.01 -0.44 22.89
N ARG A 186 -23.27 -1.32 21.90
CA ARG A 186 -24.62 -1.58 21.37
C ARG A 186 -25.57 -2.08 22.46
N ARG A 187 -25.15 -3.04 23.30
CA ARG A 187 -25.96 -3.54 24.42
C ARG A 187 -26.27 -2.48 25.47
N LYS A 188 -25.41 -1.47 25.60
CA LYS A 188 -25.62 -0.32 26.51
C LYS A 188 -26.52 0.77 25.91
N GLY A 189 -27.01 0.59 24.67
CA GLY A 189 -27.86 1.57 23.99
C GLY A 189 -27.13 2.85 23.59
N ILE A 190 -25.80 2.83 23.50
CA ILE A 190 -25.03 4.00 23.04
C ILE A 190 -25.16 4.07 21.51
N PRO A 191 -25.60 5.20 20.93
CA PRO A 191 -25.70 5.34 19.49
C PRO A 191 -24.29 5.32 18.86
N ILE A 192 -24.07 4.42 17.91
CA ILE A 192 -22.81 4.29 17.17
C ILE A 192 -23.09 4.57 15.70
N ASN A 193 -22.26 5.42 15.08
CA ASN A 193 -22.31 5.61 13.64
C ASN A 193 -21.63 4.43 12.93
N GLU A 194 -22.42 3.59 12.26
CA GLU A 194 -21.94 2.41 11.50
C GLU A 194 -20.92 2.78 10.40
N GLN A 195 -21.00 3.99 9.83
CA GLN A 195 -20.03 4.45 8.83
C GLN A 195 -18.63 4.60 9.45
N LEU A 196 -18.53 5.03 10.70
CA LEU A 196 -17.25 5.20 11.39
C LEU A 196 -16.59 3.86 11.73
N ILE A 197 -17.37 2.81 11.93
CA ILE A 197 -16.86 1.46 12.20
C ILE A 197 -15.98 0.98 11.03
N THR A 198 -16.36 1.31 9.79
CA THR A 198 -15.58 0.95 8.60
C THR A 198 -14.19 1.62 8.54
N HIS A 199 -13.98 2.66 9.34
CA HIS A 199 -12.73 3.42 9.42
C HIS A 199 -11.84 3.00 10.60
N LEU A 200 -12.27 2.06 11.46
CA LEU A 200 -11.47 1.56 12.56
C LEU A 200 -10.27 0.75 12.06
N SER A 201 -9.11 1.00 12.67
CA SER A 201 -7.87 0.28 12.36
C SER A 201 -7.51 -0.65 13.51
N PRO A 202 -7.28 -1.96 13.26
CA PRO A 202 -6.81 -2.90 14.28
C PRO A 202 -5.32 -2.73 14.58
N LEU A 203 -4.64 -1.73 14.01
CA LEU A 203 -3.20 -1.54 14.15
C LEU A 203 -2.81 -0.59 15.30
N GLY A 204 -3.78 -0.04 16.03
CA GLY A 204 -3.52 0.77 17.23
C GLY A 204 -2.89 -0.06 18.36
N TRP A 205 -1.96 0.52 19.11
CA TRP A 205 -1.19 -0.22 20.14
C TRP A 205 -1.01 0.53 21.46
N GLU A 206 -1.52 1.75 21.57
CA GLU A 206 -1.38 2.59 22.77
C GLU A 206 -2.01 1.94 24.02
N HIS A 207 -2.98 1.04 23.84
CA HIS A 207 -3.60 0.28 24.93
C HIS A 207 -2.84 -1.00 25.34
N ILE A 208 -1.79 -1.36 24.61
CA ILE A 208 -0.96 -2.56 24.83
C ILE A 208 0.35 -2.12 25.46
N ASN A 209 0.70 -2.74 26.59
CA ASN A 209 2.01 -2.52 27.17
C ASN A 209 3.04 -3.38 26.42
N LEU A 210 3.94 -2.71 25.68
CA LEU A 210 5.02 -3.36 24.92
C LEU A 210 6.35 -3.42 25.68
N SER A 211 6.46 -2.70 26.81
CA SER A 211 7.68 -2.56 27.59
C SER A 211 7.44 -2.64 29.10
N GLY A 212 8.42 -3.11 29.86
CA GLY A 212 8.36 -3.19 31.33
C GLY A 212 8.03 -4.59 31.84
N ASP A 213 7.64 -4.69 33.10
CA ASP A 213 7.52 -5.96 33.81
C ASP A 213 6.20 -6.67 33.51
N TYR A 214 6.31 -7.91 33.05
CA TYR A 214 5.18 -8.78 32.77
C TYR A 214 4.91 -9.70 33.96
N VAL A 215 3.86 -9.40 34.72
CA VAL A 215 3.40 -10.29 35.80
C VAL A 215 2.47 -11.34 35.23
N TRP A 216 3.00 -12.54 35.00
CA TRP A 216 2.23 -13.69 34.58
C TRP A 216 1.52 -14.32 35.78
N ARG A 217 0.20 -14.13 35.89
CA ARG A 217 -0.61 -14.85 36.88
C ARG A 217 -0.94 -16.23 36.34
N THR A 218 -0.22 -17.25 36.82
CA THR A 218 -0.36 -18.67 36.39
C THR A 218 -1.78 -19.24 36.61
N ASN A 219 -2.57 -18.61 37.48
CA ASN A 219 -3.93 -19.05 37.84
C ASN A 219 -5.03 -18.52 36.90
N LEU A 220 -4.72 -17.66 35.92
CA LEU A 220 -5.70 -17.10 35.00
C LEU A 220 -5.84 -17.97 33.75
N LYS A 221 -6.34 -19.20 33.90
CA LYS A 221 -6.76 -20.01 32.74
C LYS A 221 -8.07 -19.44 32.19
N LEU A 222 -7.98 -18.64 31.13
CA LEU A 222 -9.16 -18.34 30.32
C LEU A 222 -9.66 -19.67 29.73
N GLY A 223 -10.90 -20.04 30.02
CA GLY A 223 -11.52 -21.21 29.41
C GLY A 223 -11.57 -21.07 27.88
N GLN A 224 -11.66 -22.19 27.15
CA GLN A 224 -11.80 -22.15 25.69
C GLN A 224 -12.96 -21.23 25.28
N GLY A 225 -12.71 -20.34 24.33
CA GLY A 225 -13.70 -19.34 23.86
C GLY A 225 -14.01 -18.20 24.85
N LYS A 226 -13.36 -18.14 26.02
CA LYS A 226 -13.52 -17.04 26.98
C LYS A 226 -12.49 -15.95 26.71
N TYR A 227 -12.96 -14.71 26.75
CA TYR A 227 -12.14 -13.52 26.53
C TYR A 227 -11.90 -12.80 27.86
N ARG A 228 -10.83 -12.01 27.91
CA ARG A 228 -10.59 -11.08 29.01
C ARG A 228 -11.73 -10.05 29.07
N ALA A 229 -12.12 -9.67 30.28
CA ALA A 229 -13.10 -8.61 30.48
C ALA A 229 -12.60 -7.29 29.86
N LEU A 230 -13.52 -6.54 29.24
CA LEU A 230 -13.26 -5.19 28.78
C LEU A 230 -13.01 -4.28 30.00
N ARG A 231 -12.12 -3.29 29.85
CA ARG A 231 -11.92 -2.27 30.88
C ARG A 231 -13.19 -1.42 30.98
N SER A 232 -13.59 -1.04 32.18
CA SER A 232 -14.65 -0.06 32.38
C SER A 232 -14.15 1.30 31.88
N VAL A 233 -14.85 1.88 30.92
CA VAL A 233 -14.63 3.25 30.46
C VAL A 233 -15.85 4.06 30.86
N ASN A 234 -15.63 5.21 31.50
CA ASN A 234 -16.72 6.11 31.86
C ASN A 234 -17.30 6.75 30.59
N SER A 235 -18.48 6.29 30.18
CA SER A 235 -19.14 6.76 28.96
C SER A 235 -19.66 8.19 29.05
N SER A 236 -19.71 8.79 30.26
CA SER A 236 -20.09 10.19 30.43
C SER A 236 -19.11 11.17 29.77
N LEU A 237 -17.84 10.77 29.61
CA LEU A 237 -16.80 11.57 28.96
C LEU A 237 -17.07 11.82 27.47
N TYR A 238 -17.84 10.93 26.82
CA TYR A 238 -18.14 10.98 25.38
C TYR A 238 -19.57 11.48 25.08
N LYS A 239 -20.37 11.80 26.11
CA LYS A 239 -21.72 12.36 25.95
C LYS A 239 -21.72 13.87 25.62
N LYS A 240 -20.58 14.57 25.76
CA LYS A 240 -20.48 16.00 25.41
C LYS A 240 -20.05 16.17 23.95
N GLN A 241 -21.01 16.03 23.04
CA GLN A 241 -21.06 16.65 21.71
C GLN A 241 -22.24 16.00 20.96
N ALA A 242 -23.45 16.44 21.30
CA ALA A 242 -24.62 16.31 20.45
C ALA A 242 -25.09 17.75 20.14
#